data_AF-A0A0F7PE85-F1
#
_entry.id   AF-A0A0F7PE85-F1
#
_cell.length_a   1.000
_cell.length_b   1.000
_cell.length_c   1.000
_cell.angle_alpha   90.00
_cell.angle_beta   90.00
_cell.angle_gamma   90.00
#
_symmetry.space_group_name_H-M   'P 1'
#
loop_
_entity.id
_entity.type
_entity.pdbx_description
1 polymer ?
#
loop_
_entity_poly.entity_id
_entity_poly.type
_entity_poly.pdbx_seq_one_letter_code
_entity_poly.pdbx_strand_id
1 'polypeptide(L)'
;MISLTLDKARISRATLLRLISAVGSAAVFGMLTASLTPAAYWPSAFALAFIYGFFFVGGTGYRILIAVAFQDTSRKASASWSGATTATALAALTASLLIAQQESALLVIAAYAAAINFAYIPVKFACLEAGCCQAQRRDPFLIRGHDLRRVEIAASVAVLSVALTMIWIGAFDVAAILGVGGHLAIRLLSRWSRNRLPGSGLEDEIKGQELLPLALLLAVAIWMTAVLQS
;
A
#
# COMPACT_ATOMS: atom_id res chain seq x y z
N MET A 1 20.07 -30.97 11.04
CA MET A 1 19.29 -31.30 9.82
C MET A 1 17.84 -30.96 10.09
N ILE A 2 17.31 -29.92 9.46
CA ILE A 2 15.89 -29.56 9.56
C ILE A 2 15.16 -30.47 8.57
N SER A 3 14.39 -31.43 9.10
CA SER A 3 13.52 -32.29 8.31
C SER A 3 12.43 -31.44 7.65
N LEU A 4 12.60 -31.12 6.38
CA LEU A 4 11.57 -30.60 5.48
C LEU A 4 10.64 -31.74 5.09
N THR A 5 9.98 -32.35 6.07
CA THR A 5 8.88 -33.27 5.79
C THR A 5 7.69 -32.46 5.30
N LEU A 6 7.41 -32.67 4.02
CA LEU A 6 6.29 -32.25 3.17
C LEU A 6 4.91 -32.66 3.72
N ASP A 7 4.65 -32.48 5.02
CA ASP A 7 3.33 -32.68 5.59
C ASP A 7 2.48 -31.43 5.37
N LYS A 8 1.81 -31.43 4.20
CA LYS A 8 0.71 -30.54 3.83
C LYS A 8 1.10 -29.06 3.87
N ALA A 9 1.51 -28.55 2.71
CA ALA A 9 1.50 -27.11 2.40
C ALA A 9 0.06 -26.56 2.45
N ARG A 10 -0.57 -26.51 3.64
CA ARG A 10 -1.71 -25.64 3.89
C ARG A 10 -1.15 -24.23 3.79
N ILE A 11 -1.42 -23.59 2.65
CA ILE A 11 -1.26 -22.14 2.52
C ILE A 11 -2.01 -21.53 3.70
N SER A 12 -1.28 -20.92 4.63
CA SER A 12 -1.91 -20.26 5.78
C SER A 12 -2.87 -19.19 5.25
N ARG A 13 -4.00 -18.96 5.92
CA ARG A 13 -4.95 -17.91 5.50
C ARG A 13 -4.29 -16.54 5.37
N ALA A 14 -3.30 -16.24 6.22
CA ALA A 14 -2.46 -15.06 6.11
C ALA A 14 -1.62 -15.01 4.82
N THR A 15 -1.12 -16.14 4.33
CA THR A 15 -0.42 -16.25 3.03
C THR A 15 -1.41 -16.02 1.88
N LEU A 16 -2.60 -16.61 1.94
CA LEU A 16 -3.64 -16.43 0.92
C LEU A 16 -4.08 -14.97 0.81
N LEU A 17 -4.34 -14.30 1.94
CA LEU A 17 -4.70 -12.88 1.98
C LEU A 17 -3.62 -12.00 1.33
N ARG A 18 -2.35 -12.37 1.45
CA ARG A 18 -1.26 -11.66 0.77
C ARG A 18 -1.23 -11.90 -0.73
N LEU A 19 -1.46 -13.13 -1.18
CA LEU A 19 -1.60 -13.40 -2.61
C LEU A 19 -2.78 -12.60 -3.20
N ILE A 20 -3.92 -12.58 -2.51
CA ILE A 20 -5.10 -11.78 -2.88
C ILE A 20 -4.72 -10.30 -2.96
N SER A 21 -3.97 -9.80 -1.98
CA SER A 21 -3.51 -8.41 -2.00
C SER A 21 -2.65 -8.09 -3.21
N ALA A 22 -1.67 -8.93 -3.54
CA ALA A 22 -0.73 -8.69 -4.64
C ALA A 22 -1.43 -8.76 -6.00
N VAL A 23 -2.18 -9.84 -6.22
CA VAL A 23 -2.88 -10.09 -7.48
C VAL A 23 -4.04 -9.12 -7.65
N GLY A 24 -4.83 -8.92 -6.59
CA GLY A 24 -6.00 -8.05 -6.64
C GLY A 24 -5.62 -6.58 -6.82
N SER A 25 -4.54 -6.08 -6.21
CA SER A 25 -4.11 -4.70 -6.45
C SER A 25 -3.58 -4.49 -7.86
N ALA A 26 -2.82 -5.44 -8.40
CA ALA A 26 -2.37 -5.42 -9.79
C ALA A 26 -3.56 -5.45 -10.76
N ALA A 27 -4.57 -6.27 -10.49
CA ALA A 27 -5.79 -6.34 -11.29
C ALA A 27 -6.60 -5.04 -11.23
N VAL A 28 -6.82 -4.47 -10.02
CA VAL A 28 -7.53 -3.19 -9.84
C VAL A 28 -6.82 -2.08 -10.60
N PHE A 29 -5.50 -1.96 -10.45
CA PHE A 29 -4.71 -0.98 -11.20
C PHE A 29 -4.88 -1.18 -12.71
N GLY A 30 -4.61 -2.40 -13.19
CA GLY A 30 -4.68 -2.74 -14.61
C GLY A 30 -6.04 -2.44 -15.24
N MET A 31 -7.13 -2.82 -14.57
CA MET A 31 -8.49 -2.54 -15.04
C MET A 31 -8.80 -1.04 -15.12
N LEU A 32 -8.38 -0.26 -14.12
CA LEU A 32 -8.63 1.19 -14.10
C LEU A 32 -7.79 1.95 -15.12
N THR A 33 -6.58 1.49 -15.40
CA THR A 33 -5.70 2.09 -16.41
C THR A 33 -5.90 1.52 -17.82
N ALA A 34 -6.71 0.47 -17.99
CA ALA A 34 -6.91 -0.17 -19.29
C ALA A 34 -7.50 0.80 -20.33
N SER A 35 -8.33 1.74 -19.88
CA SER A 35 -8.92 2.80 -20.71
C SER A 35 -7.93 3.84 -21.22
N LEU A 36 -6.73 3.94 -20.61
CA LEU A 36 -5.74 4.95 -20.94
C LEU A 36 -4.84 4.60 -22.12
N THR A 37 -5.05 3.47 -22.80
CA THR A 37 -4.04 2.99 -23.75
C THR A 37 -4.61 2.52 -25.10
N PRO A 38 -4.16 3.15 -26.22
CA PRO A 38 -3.78 2.40 -27.42
C PRO A 38 -2.69 1.38 -27.03
N ALA A 39 -2.59 0.26 -27.76
CA ALA A 39 -1.75 -0.90 -27.44
C ALA A 39 -0.26 -0.64 -27.07
N ALA A 40 0.29 0.56 -27.31
CA ALA A 40 1.67 0.93 -27.08
C ALA A 40 2.12 1.00 -25.60
N TYR A 41 1.20 1.19 -24.64
CA TYR A 41 1.57 1.37 -23.22
C TYR A 41 1.27 0.15 -22.32
N TRP A 42 0.83 -0.96 -22.92
CA TRP A 42 0.66 -2.26 -22.25
C TRP A 42 1.93 -2.73 -21.51
N PRO A 43 3.16 -2.52 -22.02
CA PRO A 43 4.38 -2.89 -21.30
C PRO A 43 4.53 -2.17 -19.94
N SER A 44 4.10 -0.91 -19.82
CA SER A 44 4.16 -0.15 -18.56
C SER A 44 3.14 -0.65 -17.54
N ALA A 45 1.93 -0.99 -17.98
CA ALA A 45 0.91 -1.61 -17.14
C ALA A 45 1.33 -3.01 -16.66
N PHE A 46 1.94 -3.81 -17.55
CA PHE A 46 2.54 -5.09 -17.19
C PHE A 46 3.72 -4.93 -16.23
N ALA A 47 4.60 -3.95 -16.45
CA ALA A 47 5.71 -3.67 -15.56
C ALA A 47 5.22 -3.23 -14.17
N LEU A 48 4.19 -2.40 -14.08
CA LEU A 48 3.58 -2.01 -12.80
C LEU A 48 2.89 -3.19 -12.10
N ALA A 49 2.13 -4.02 -12.82
CA ALA A 49 1.53 -5.24 -12.28
C ALA A 49 2.62 -6.23 -11.81
N PHE A 50 3.71 -6.36 -12.55
CA PHE A 50 4.87 -7.17 -12.19
C PHE A 50 5.60 -6.59 -10.97
N ILE A 51 5.77 -5.26 -10.87
CA ILE A 51 6.37 -4.59 -9.72
C ILE A 51 5.47 -4.76 -8.48
N TYR A 52 4.15 -4.59 -8.63
CA TYR A 52 3.18 -4.90 -7.58
C TYR A 52 3.33 -6.36 -7.14
N GLY A 53 3.32 -7.33 -8.05
CA GLY A 53 3.49 -8.75 -7.69
C GLY A 53 4.86 -9.06 -7.06
N PHE A 54 5.94 -8.61 -7.68
CA PHE A 54 7.32 -8.93 -7.32
C PHE A 54 7.76 -8.25 -6.02
N PHE A 55 7.55 -6.93 -5.86
CA PHE A 55 7.93 -6.24 -4.63
C PHE A 55 6.98 -6.56 -3.49
N PHE A 56 5.72 -6.90 -3.77
CA PHE A 56 4.82 -7.40 -2.74
C PHE A 56 5.24 -8.79 -2.27
N VAL A 57 5.45 -9.76 -3.17
CA VAL A 57 5.85 -11.12 -2.79
C VAL A 57 7.27 -11.14 -2.20
N GLY A 58 8.23 -10.45 -2.82
CA GLY A 58 9.63 -10.38 -2.38
C GLY A 58 9.86 -9.52 -1.14
N GLY A 59 9.27 -8.33 -1.09
CA GLY A 59 9.49 -7.38 0.02
C GLY A 59 8.68 -7.69 1.27
N THR A 60 7.47 -8.24 1.12
CA THR A 60 6.64 -8.61 2.28
C THR A 60 6.84 -10.07 2.70
N GLY A 61 7.13 -10.97 1.77
CA GLY A 61 7.30 -12.41 2.05
C GLY A 61 8.39 -12.69 3.09
N TYR A 62 9.58 -12.10 2.94
CA TYR A 62 10.72 -12.35 3.83
C TYR A 62 10.44 -11.98 5.29
N ARG A 63 9.82 -10.83 5.57
CA ARG A 63 9.54 -10.41 6.95
C ARG A 63 8.46 -11.24 7.63
N ILE A 64 7.59 -11.92 6.88
CA ILE A 64 6.63 -12.86 7.46
C ILE A 64 7.18 -14.26 7.59
N LEU A 65 8.06 -14.70 6.69
CA LEU A 65 8.85 -15.91 6.96
C LEU A 65 9.60 -15.75 8.28
N ILE A 66 10.17 -14.56 8.55
CA ILE A 66 10.71 -14.20 9.87
C ILE A 66 9.63 -14.22 10.97
N ALA A 67 8.49 -13.52 10.80
CA ALA A 67 7.46 -13.45 11.84
C ALA A 67 6.76 -14.79 12.15
N VAL A 68 6.78 -15.74 11.21
CA VAL A 68 6.27 -17.11 11.35
C VAL A 68 7.35 -18.03 11.93
N ALA A 69 8.61 -17.87 11.53
CA ALA A 69 9.74 -18.66 12.03
C ALA A 69 10.14 -18.27 13.47
N PHE A 70 9.99 -17.00 13.86
CA PHE A 70 10.28 -16.53 15.21
C PHE A 70 8.97 -16.33 16.00
N GLN A 71 8.67 -17.29 16.88
CA GLN A 71 7.45 -17.30 17.72
C GLN A 71 7.43 -16.24 18.84
N ASP A 72 8.55 -15.57 19.10
CA ASP A 72 8.67 -14.55 20.12
C ASP A 72 7.87 -13.29 19.73
N THR A 73 6.72 -13.09 20.37
CA THR A 73 5.79 -11.97 20.11
C THR A 73 6.43 -10.60 20.32
N SER A 74 7.48 -10.51 21.16
CA SER A 74 8.25 -9.28 21.37
C SER A 74 9.20 -8.95 20.20
N ARG A 75 9.62 -9.98 19.44
CA ARG A 75 10.52 -9.89 18.29
C ARG A 75 9.83 -10.07 16.94
N LYS A 76 8.50 -10.31 16.91
CA LYS A 76 7.72 -10.38 15.67
C LYS A 76 7.90 -9.09 14.88
N ALA A 77 8.85 -9.14 13.94
CA ALA A 77 9.11 -8.05 13.02
C ALA A 77 7.78 -7.63 12.40
N SER A 78 7.49 -6.34 12.43
CA SER A 78 6.34 -5.83 11.71
C SER A 78 6.42 -6.32 10.27
N ALA A 79 5.33 -6.87 9.74
CA ALA A 79 5.20 -7.06 8.30
C ALA A 79 5.50 -5.70 7.63
N SER A 80 6.70 -5.56 7.07
CA SER A 80 7.13 -4.29 6.50
C SER A 80 6.57 -4.23 5.10
N TRP A 81 5.53 -3.43 4.97
CA TRP A 81 4.93 -3.09 3.70
C TRP A 81 5.64 -1.91 3.02
N SER A 82 6.66 -1.35 3.68
CA SER A 82 7.35 -0.15 3.25
C SER A 82 7.98 -0.29 1.87
N GLY A 83 8.74 -1.35 1.62
CA GLY A 83 9.41 -1.54 0.32
C GLY A 83 8.42 -1.68 -0.85
N ALA A 84 7.35 -2.46 -0.67
CA ALA A 84 6.32 -2.61 -1.70
C ALA A 84 5.58 -1.29 -1.96
N THR A 85 5.23 -0.55 -0.89
CA THR A 85 4.56 0.76 -1.01
C THR A 85 5.48 1.79 -1.67
N THR A 86 6.75 1.85 -1.28
CA THR A 86 7.78 2.71 -1.90
C THR A 86 7.92 2.42 -3.38
N ALA A 87 8.15 1.16 -3.76
CA ALA A 87 8.38 0.78 -5.16
C ALA A 87 7.17 1.09 -6.03
N THR A 88 5.97 0.77 -5.56
CA THR A 88 4.73 1.01 -6.31
C THR A 88 4.37 2.48 -6.39
N ALA A 89 4.63 3.28 -5.35
CA ALA A 89 4.45 4.74 -5.38
C ALA A 89 5.41 5.40 -6.37
N LEU A 90 6.70 5.00 -6.37
CA LEU A 90 7.68 5.50 -7.34
C LEU A 90 7.35 5.08 -8.76
N ALA A 91 6.88 3.85 -8.98
CA ALA A 91 6.45 3.39 -10.29
C ALA A 91 5.25 4.18 -10.81
N ALA A 92 4.24 4.44 -9.96
CA ALA A 92 3.10 5.28 -10.30
C ALA A 92 3.51 6.72 -10.60
N LEU A 93 4.42 7.28 -9.80
CA LEU A 93 5.00 8.61 -10.02
C LEU A 93 5.69 8.67 -11.39
N THR A 94 6.63 7.77 -11.67
CA THR A 94 7.34 7.72 -12.95
C THR A 94 6.37 7.55 -14.12
N ALA A 95 5.39 6.65 -14.01
CA ALA A 95 4.39 6.45 -15.04
C ALA A 95 3.57 7.73 -15.29
N SER A 96 3.14 8.42 -14.23
CA SER A 96 2.39 9.68 -14.36
C SER A 96 3.20 10.80 -15.03
N LEU A 97 4.51 10.88 -14.75
CA LEU A 97 5.41 11.88 -15.36
C LEU A 97 5.75 11.60 -16.83
N LEU A 98 5.66 10.33 -17.26
CA LEU A 98 5.91 9.94 -18.66
C LEU A 98 4.67 10.14 -19.56
N ILE A 99 3.50 10.39 -18.98
CA ILE A 99 2.27 10.61 -19.73
C ILE A 99 2.16 12.09 -20.08
N ALA A 100 2.08 12.39 -21.38
CA ALA A 100 2.02 13.76 -21.90
C ALA A 100 0.69 14.48 -21.58
N GLN A 101 -0.41 13.73 -21.44
CA GLN A 101 -1.73 14.28 -21.13
C GLN A 101 -2.00 14.27 -19.62
N GLN A 102 -2.18 15.44 -19.02
CA GLN A 102 -2.33 15.56 -17.57
C GLN A 102 -3.55 14.81 -16.98
N GLU A 103 -4.70 14.81 -17.65
CA GLU A 103 -5.86 14.04 -17.20
C GLU A 103 -5.56 12.53 -17.14
N SER A 104 -4.83 12.02 -18.14
CA SER A 104 -4.40 10.63 -18.18
C SER A 104 -3.39 10.31 -17.07
N ALA A 105 -2.48 11.24 -16.77
CA ALA A 105 -1.54 11.12 -15.66
C ALA A 105 -2.27 11.05 -14.31
N LEU A 106 -3.28 11.90 -14.09
CA LEU A 106 -4.12 11.87 -12.88
C LEU A 106 -4.90 10.57 -12.74
N LEU A 107 -5.43 10.01 -13.83
CA LEU A 107 -6.09 8.70 -13.79
C LEU A 107 -5.11 7.58 -13.38
N VAL A 108 -3.84 7.63 -13.80
CA VAL A 108 -2.82 6.68 -13.29
C VAL A 108 -2.61 6.80 -11.79
N ILE A 109 -2.53 8.03 -11.26
CA ILE A 109 -2.37 8.25 -9.82
C ILE A 109 -3.63 7.81 -9.06
N ALA A 110 -4.82 8.09 -9.58
CA ALA A 110 -6.09 7.64 -9.01
C ALA A 110 -6.21 6.10 -9.01
N ALA A 111 -5.81 5.43 -10.10
CA ALA A 111 -5.76 3.98 -10.20
C ALA A 111 -4.78 3.38 -9.20
N TYR A 112 -3.60 3.99 -9.04
CA TYR A 112 -2.66 3.63 -7.98
C TYR A 112 -3.31 3.77 -6.60
N ALA A 113 -4.02 4.88 -6.35
CA ALA A 113 -4.66 5.16 -5.07
C ALA A 113 -5.72 4.11 -4.71
N ALA A 114 -6.52 3.68 -5.69
CA ALA A 114 -7.46 2.57 -5.51
C ALA A 114 -6.71 1.24 -5.23
N ALA A 115 -5.69 0.94 -6.02
CA ALA A 115 -4.92 -0.31 -5.90
C ALA A 115 -4.22 -0.44 -4.54
N ILE A 116 -3.55 0.61 -4.06
CA ILE A 116 -2.81 0.57 -2.78
C ILE A 116 -3.77 0.45 -1.58
N ASN A 117 -4.92 1.13 -1.61
CA ASN A 117 -5.91 1.01 -0.53
C ASN A 117 -6.61 -0.36 -0.56
N PHE A 118 -6.90 -0.90 -1.74
CA PHE A 118 -7.38 -2.27 -1.89
C PHE A 118 -6.39 -3.28 -1.32
N ALA A 119 -5.09 -3.15 -1.65
CA ALA A 119 -4.05 -4.05 -1.19
C ALA A 119 -3.85 -3.99 0.34
N TYR A 120 -4.00 -2.81 0.94
CA TYR A 120 -3.75 -2.64 2.37
C TYR A 120 -4.72 -3.42 3.26
N ILE A 121 -5.98 -3.56 2.83
CA ILE A 121 -7.04 -4.25 3.57
C ILE A 121 -6.68 -5.72 3.89
N PRO A 122 -6.46 -6.61 2.90
CA PRO A 122 -6.10 -8.00 3.15
C PRO A 122 -4.74 -8.15 3.85
N VAL A 123 -3.78 -7.23 3.61
CA VAL A 123 -2.51 -7.20 4.37
C VAL A 123 -2.75 -7.02 5.87
N LYS A 124 -3.70 -6.16 6.25
CA LYS A 124 -4.04 -5.93 7.65
C LYS A 124 -4.82 -7.08 8.27
N PHE A 125 -5.73 -7.72 7.52
CA PHE A 125 -6.33 -8.98 7.95
C PHE A 125 -5.27 -10.06 8.18
N ALA A 126 -4.30 -10.20 7.28
CA ALA A 126 -3.19 -11.14 7.47
C ALA A 126 -2.36 -10.81 8.73
N CYS A 127 -2.20 -9.51 9.07
CA CYS A 127 -1.54 -9.13 10.32
C CYS A 127 -2.36 -9.35 11.58
N LEU A 128 -3.70 -9.24 11.51
CA LEU A 128 -4.57 -9.63 12.61
C LEU A 128 -4.38 -11.12 12.93
N GLU A 129 -4.39 -11.97 11.90
CA GLU A 129 -4.23 -13.42 12.03
C GLU A 129 -2.84 -13.84 12.52
N ALA A 130 -1.78 -13.25 11.95
CA ALA A 130 -0.40 -13.59 12.32
C ALA A 130 0.03 -12.98 13.68
N GLY A 131 -0.77 -12.10 14.26
CA GLY A 131 -0.42 -11.33 15.44
C GLY A 131 0.69 -10.28 15.20
N CYS A 132 1.00 -9.94 13.94
CA CYS A 132 1.95 -8.87 13.66
C CYS A 132 1.36 -7.49 13.95
N CYS A 133 2.25 -6.55 14.28
CA CYS A 133 1.89 -5.15 14.51
C CYS A 133 0.90 -4.91 15.65
N GLN A 134 0.86 -5.83 16.63
CA GLN A 134 0.19 -5.63 17.92
C GLN A 134 0.83 -4.41 18.60
N ALA A 135 0.12 -3.30 18.64
CA ALA A 135 0.68 -2.02 19.09
C ALA A 135 0.68 -1.94 20.62
N GLN A 136 1.85 -1.70 21.23
CA GLN A 136 1.94 -1.00 22.51
C GLN A 136 1.40 0.42 22.27
N ARG A 137 0.27 0.77 22.90
CA ARG A 137 -0.42 2.04 22.65
C ARG A 137 0.29 3.21 23.33
N ARG A 138 0.47 4.30 22.57
CA ARG A 138 0.74 5.64 23.12
C ARG A 138 -0.47 6.56 23.13
N ASP A 139 -1.57 6.22 22.48
CA ASP A 139 -2.72 7.13 22.29
C ASP A 139 -3.85 6.89 23.32
N PRO A 140 -4.03 7.79 24.29
CA PRO A 140 -5.10 7.71 25.29
C PRO A 140 -6.45 8.26 24.81
N PHE A 141 -6.56 8.88 23.62
CA PHE A 141 -7.76 9.61 23.20
C PHE A 141 -8.44 9.05 21.95
N LEU A 142 -7.72 8.79 20.85
CA LEU A 142 -8.35 8.48 19.54
C LEU A 142 -8.60 6.99 19.29
N ILE A 143 -7.77 6.11 19.86
CA ILE A 143 -7.77 4.65 19.58
C ILE A 143 -7.87 3.85 20.89
N ARG A 144 -8.46 4.46 21.93
CA ARG A 144 -8.63 3.83 23.24
C ARG A 144 -9.60 2.66 23.10
N GLY A 145 -9.18 1.46 23.50
CA GLY A 145 -9.99 0.24 23.43
C GLY A 145 -9.97 -0.50 22.08
N HIS A 146 -9.65 0.14 20.95
CA HIS A 146 -9.70 -0.50 19.63
C HIS A 146 -8.35 -1.04 19.10
N ASP A 147 -8.37 -2.21 18.46
CA ASP A 147 -7.19 -2.71 17.73
C ASP A 147 -6.88 -1.79 16.55
N LEU A 148 -5.73 -1.12 16.57
CA LEU A 148 -5.28 -0.20 15.52
C LEU A 148 -5.37 -0.83 14.12
N ARG A 149 -5.15 -2.14 13.98
CA ARG A 149 -5.26 -2.82 12.68
C ARG A 149 -6.69 -2.80 12.13
N ARG A 150 -7.71 -2.88 12.99
CA ARG A 150 -9.12 -2.77 12.58
C ARG A 150 -9.47 -1.35 12.15
N VAL A 151 -8.93 -0.35 12.85
CA VAL A 151 -9.06 1.06 12.47
C VAL A 151 -8.39 1.32 11.11
N GLU A 152 -7.18 0.78 10.90
CA GLU A 152 -6.48 0.84 9.61
C GLU A 152 -7.29 0.21 8.47
N ILE A 153 -7.97 -0.93 8.71
CA ILE A 153 -8.84 -1.58 7.72
C ILE A 153 -10.04 -0.68 7.39
N ALA A 154 -10.76 -0.21 8.41
CA ALA A 154 -11.96 0.62 8.21
C ALA A 154 -11.62 1.93 7.47
N ALA A 155 -10.52 2.58 7.85
CA ALA A 155 -10.04 3.78 7.18
C ALA A 155 -9.67 3.50 5.71
N SER A 156 -8.99 2.39 5.42
CA SER A 156 -8.66 2.05 4.03
C SER A 156 -9.87 1.67 3.19
N VAL A 157 -10.90 1.04 3.77
CA VAL A 157 -12.17 0.82 3.07
C VAL A 157 -12.82 2.16 2.75
N ALA A 158 -12.89 3.09 3.71
CA ALA A 158 -13.48 4.41 3.48
C ALA A 158 -12.73 5.20 2.38
N VAL A 159 -11.41 5.25 2.45
CA VAL A 159 -10.57 5.92 1.44
C VAL A 159 -10.72 5.25 0.07
N LEU A 160 -10.76 3.92 0.01
CA LEU A 160 -10.98 3.18 -1.23
C LEU A 160 -12.35 3.50 -1.83
N SER A 161 -13.41 3.46 -1.02
CA SER A 161 -14.77 3.77 -1.47
C SER A 161 -14.86 5.18 -2.05
N VAL A 162 -14.30 6.18 -1.35
CA VAL A 162 -14.26 7.56 -1.84
C VAL A 162 -13.48 7.64 -3.17
N ALA A 163 -12.30 7.04 -3.26
CA ALA A 163 -11.50 7.07 -4.48
C ALA A 163 -12.24 6.41 -5.66
N LEU A 164 -12.86 5.24 -5.46
CA LEU A 164 -13.62 4.56 -6.50
C LEU A 164 -14.86 5.35 -6.94
N THR A 165 -15.58 5.98 -6.00
CA THR A 165 -16.72 6.85 -6.34
C THR A 165 -16.27 8.07 -7.14
N MET A 166 -15.14 8.68 -6.79
CA MET A 166 -14.59 9.82 -7.54
C MET A 166 -14.13 9.40 -8.95
N ILE A 167 -13.48 8.24 -9.09
CA ILE A 167 -13.12 7.68 -10.40
C ILE A 167 -14.38 7.42 -11.24
N TRP A 168 -15.44 6.86 -10.64
CA TRP A 168 -16.68 6.54 -11.33
C TRP A 168 -17.36 7.77 -11.94
N ILE A 169 -17.29 8.92 -11.27
CA ILE A 169 -17.86 10.19 -11.77
C ILE A 169 -16.87 11.01 -12.61
N GLY A 170 -15.67 10.49 -12.92
CA GLY A 170 -14.66 11.16 -13.72
C GLY A 170 -13.81 12.20 -12.97
N ALA A 171 -13.94 12.33 -11.65
CA ALA A 171 -13.16 13.26 -10.82
C ALA A 171 -11.80 12.66 -10.42
N PHE A 172 -10.92 12.47 -11.41
CA PHE A 172 -9.64 11.76 -11.24
C PHE A 172 -8.65 12.51 -10.34
N ASP A 173 -8.65 13.84 -10.38
CA ASP A 173 -7.92 14.72 -9.49
C ASP A 173 -8.28 14.48 -8.02
N VAL A 174 -9.58 14.53 -7.71
CA VAL A 174 -10.10 14.32 -6.35
C VAL A 174 -9.81 12.90 -5.89
N ALA A 175 -9.98 11.91 -6.77
CA ALA A 175 -9.64 10.52 -6.48
C ALA A 175 -8.15 10.33 -6.13
N ALA A 176 -7.25 10.95 -6.91
CA ALA A 176 -5.81 10.90 -6.69
C ALA A 176 -5.43 11.54 -5.35
N ILE A 177 -5.89 12.76 -5.09
CA ILE A 177 -5.57 13.51 -3.87
C ILE A 177 -6.12 12.80 -2.62
N LEU A 178 -7.42 12.48 -2.61
CA LEU A 178 -8.05 11.86 -1.43
C LEU A 178 -7.59 10.42 -1.22
N GLY A 179 -7.37 9.66 -2.31
CA GLY A 179 -6.93 8.29 -2.24
C GLY A 179 -5.48 8.15 -1.74
N VAL A 180 -4.53 8.91 -2.32
CA VAL A 180 -3.12 8.89 -1.90
C VAL A 180 -2.96 9.57 -0.54
N GLY A 181 -3.57 10.74 -0.34
CA GLY A 181 -3.53 11.48 0.91
C GLY A 181 -4.15 10.71 2.07
N GLY A 182 -5.30 10.06 1.84
CA GLY A 182 -5.93 9.18 2.81
C GLY A 182 -5.03 7.99 3.17
N HIS A 183 -4.41 7.35 2.18
CA HIS A 183 -3.46 6.26 2.44
C HIS A 183 -2.26 6.74 3.28
N LEU A 184 -1.65 7.87 2.90
CA LEU A 184 -0.54 8.48 3.62
C LEU A 184 -0.91 8.83 5.07
N ALA A 185 -2.09 9.42 5.29
CA ALA A 185 -2.59 9.75 6.63
C ALA A 185 -2.74 8.49 7.51
N ILE A 186 -3.29 7.40 6.96
CA ILE A 186 -3.39 6.11 7.65
C ILE A 186 -1.99 5.61 8.04
N ARG A 187 -1.00 5.72 7.13
CA ARG A 187 0.39 5.30 7.40
C ARG A 187 1.04 6.15 8.49
N LEU A 188 0.86 7.47 8.46
CA LEU A 188 1.39 8.40 9.47
C LEU A 188 0.79 8.11 10.85
N LEU A 189 -0.54 8.03 10.94
CA LEU A 189 -1.23 7.73 12.20
C LEU A 189 -0.81 6.37 12.77
N SER A 190 -0.71 5.37 11.91
CA SER A 190 -0.27 4.02 12.27
C SER A 190 1.13 4.00 12.86
N ARG A 191 2.06 4.75 12.26
CA ARG A 191 3.45 4.86 12.71
C ARG A 191 3.56 5.64 14.00
N TRP A 192 2.90 6.79 14.07
CA TRP A 192 2.85 7.62 15.26
C TRP A 192 2.31 6.82 16.47
N SER A 193 1.19 6.12 16.29
CA SER A 193 0.56 5.31 17.34
C SER A 193 1.42 4.15 17.84
N ARG A 194 2.42 3.72 17.05
CA ARG A 194 3.34 2.61 17.35
C ARG A 194 4.74 3.09 17.74
N ASN A 195 5.00 4.39 17.86
CA ASN A 195 6.35 4.97 18.01
C ASN A 195 7.33 4.49 16.91
N ARG A 196 6.87 4.49 15.66
CA ARG A 196 7.64 4.04 14.48
C ARG A 196 7.71 5.09 13.38
N LEU A 197 7.63 6.36 13.76
CA LEU A 197 8.01 7.45 12.86
C LEU A 197 9.52 7.36 12.57
N PRO A 198 9.97 7.81 11.39
CA PRO A 198 11.40 7.91 11.10
C PRO A 198 12.10 8.71 12.20
N GLY A 199 13.16 8.15 12.78
CA GLY A 199 14.05 8.80 13.73
C GLY A 199 15.22 9.50 13.03
N SER A 200 16.06 10.19 13.79
CA SER A 200 17.24 10.91 13.27
C SER A 200 18.51 10.05 13.17
N GLY A 201 18.43 8.74 13.43
CA GLY A 201 19.58 7.82 13.42
C GLY A 201 19.63 6.90 12.20
N LEU A 202 20.84 6.48 11.80
CA LEU A 202 21.10 5.57 10.67
C LEU A 202 20.38 4.21 10.79
N GLU A 203 20.19 3.68 12.01
CA GLU A 203 19.42 2.43 12.23
C GLU A 203 17.90 2.61 12.13
N ASP A 204 17.41 3.85 12.22
CA ASP A 204 16.00 4.22 12.07
C ASP A 204 15.61 4.52 10.61
N GLU A 205 16.56 4.63 9.69
CA GLU A 205 16.36 4.98 8.26
C GLU A 205 15.41 4.04 7.51
N ILE A 206 15.19 2.82 7.99
CA ILE A 206 14.27 1.84 7.37
C ILE A 206 12.82 2.08 7.82
N LYS A 207 12.58 2.81 8.92
CA LYS A 207 11.24 3.08 9.45
C LYS A 207 10.61 4.27 8.72
N GLY A 208 9.77 3.99 7.73
CA GLY A 208 8.94 5.03 7.12
C GLY A 208 9.40 5.48 5.75
N GLN A 209 10.29 4.72 5.12
CA GLN A 209 10.75 4.96 3.74
C GLN A 209 9.62 5.07 2.71
N GLU A 210 8.44 4.53 3.01
CA GLU A 210 7.27 4.69 2.14
C GLU A 210 6.60 6.06 2.23
N LEU A 211 6.83 6.81 3.32
CA LEU A 211 6.17 8.10 3.54
C LEU A 211 6.61 9.14 2.52
N LEU A 212 7.91 9.17 2.17
CA LEU A 212 8.45 10.15 1.24
C LEU A 212 7.92 9.95 -0.20
N PRO A 213 8.00 8.75 -0.81
CA PRO A 213 7.38 8.50 -2.12
C PRO A 213 5.88 8.80 -2.16
N LEU A 214 5.14 8.47 -1.10
CA LEU A 214 3.71 8.78 -1.01
C LEU A 214 3.46 10.29 -0.94
N ALA A 215 4.26 11.03 -0.17
CA ALA A 215 4.16 12.48 -0.07
C ALA A 215 4.51 13.17 -1.40
N LEU A 216 5.54 12.70 -2.10
CA LEU A 216 5.89 13.19 -3.43
C LEU A 216 4.78 12.91 -4.45
N LEU A 217 4.23 11.70 -4.45
CA LEU A 217 3.12 11.35 -5.34
C LEU A 217 1.87 12.22 -5.07
N LEU A 218 1.56 12.49 -3.80
CA LEU A 218 0.49 13.41 -3.42
C LEU A 218 0.77 14.84 -3.90
N ALA A 219 1.99 15.34 -3.71
CA ALA A 219 2.38 16.68 -4.15
C ALA A 219 2.24 16.84 -5.67
N VAL A 220 2.63 15.81 -6.44
CA VAL A 220 2.46 15.79 -7.90
C VAL A 220 0.99 15.77 -8.29
N ALA A 221 0.14 14.99 -7.61
CA ALA A 221 -1.30 14.99 -7.85
C ALA A 221 -1.91 16.39 -7.62
N ILE A 222 -1.55 17.04 -6.51
CA ILE A 222 -2.01 18.41 -6.19
C ILE A 222 -1.53 19.40 -7.25
N TRP A 223 -0.25 19.32 -7.65
CA TRP A 223 0.31 20.21 -8.66
C TRP A 223 -0.36 20.05 -10.03
N MET A 224 -0.52 18.82 -10.52
CA MET A 224 -1.24 18.54 -11.78
C MET A 224 -2.68 19.05 -11.75
N THR A 225 -3.36 18.89 -10.60
CA THR A 225 -4.72 19.42 -10.42
C THR A 225 -4.76 20.93 -10.51
N ALA A 226 -3.81 21.62 -9.87
CA ALA A 226 -3.73 23.08 -9.91
C ALA A 226 -3.46 23.61 -11.34
N VAL A 227 -2.64 22.90 -12.13
CA VAL A 227 -2.32 23.28 -13.51
C VAL A 227 -3.52 23.07 -14.46
N LEU A 228 -4.35 22.05 -14.24
CA LEU A 228 -5.56 21.84 -15.05
C LEU A 228 -6.64 22.91 -14.80
N GLN A 229 -6.60 23.59 -13.66
CA GLN A 229 -7.57 24.62 -13.28
C GLN A 229 -7.15 26.04 -13.68
N SER A 230 -5.91 26.23 -14.14
CA SER A 230 -5.34 27.52 -14.59
C SER A 230 -5.44 27.71 -16.09
#